data_AF-A0A4R2C0G5-F1
#
_entry.id   AF-A0A4R2C0G5-F1
#
_cell.length_a   1.000
_cell.length_b   1.000
_cell.length_c   1.000
_cell.angle_alpha   90.00
_cell.angle_beta   90.00
_cell.angle_gamma   90.00
#
_symmetry.space_group_name_H-M   'P 1'
#
loop_
_entity.id
_entity.type
_entity.pdbx_description
1 polymer ?
#
loop_
_entity_poly.entity_id
_entity_poly.type
_entity_poly.pdbx_seq_one_letter_code
_entity_poly.pdbx_strand_id
1 'polypeptide(L)'
;MRTHFAEILAREGACLAGVTDGAKLAGWRRRVVEELMTPRSPYALALRQTGDVPERADFLGRWRGFIEEAVDRLLQADVTLSTTRSAIQATSNGHDVDPHKTAVLILAALHGGSTLSQIAQDPWPLNAALDIALAPLGGPEDANSGDTTTERANQ
;
A
#
# COMPACT_ATOMS: atom_id res chain seq x y z
N MET A 1 -5.54 -17.75 18.49
CA MET A 1 -5.02 -17.34 17.18
C MET A 1 -5.33 -18.42 16.17
N ARG A 2 -6.39 -18.22 15.39
CA ARG A 2 -6.71 -19.02 14.20
C ARG A 2 -5.48 -19.12 13.30
N THR A 3 -5.24 -20.30 12.74
CA THR A 3 -4.06 -20.62 11.92
C THR A 3 -3.84 -19.63 10.79
N HIS A 4 -4.92 -19.16 10.13
CA HIS A 4 -4.83 -18.20 9.03
C HIS A 4 -4.38 -16.79 9.47
N PHE A 5 -4.73 -16.31 10.67
CA PHE A 5 -4.26 -15.00 11.13
C PHE A 5 -2.76 -15.02 11.43
N ALA A 6 -2.27 -16.09 12.07
CA ALA A 6 -0.85 -16.24 12.34
C ALA A 6 -0.03 -16.36 11.04
N GLU A 7 -0.54 -17.12 10.07
CA GLU A 7 0.07 -17.26 8.74
C GLU A 7 0.18 -15.92 8.00
N ILE A 8 -0.92 -15.16 7.94
CA ILE A 8 -0.93 -13.83 7.33
C ILE A 8 0.05 -12.91 8.04
N LEU A 9 0.02 -12.83 9.38
CA LEU A 9 0.90 -11.94 10.12
C LEU A 9 2.38 -12.29 9.94
N ALA A 10 2.74 -13.58 9.91
CA ALA A 10 4.12 -13.99 9.65
C ALA A 10 4.57 -13.58 8.23
N ARG A 11 3.71 -13.77 7.24
CA ARG A 11 3.99 -13.41 5.84
C ARG A 11 4.05 -11.89 5.64
N GLU A 12 3.07 -11.16 6.17
CA GLU A 12 3.02 -9.70 6.10
C GLU A 12 4.20 -9.07 6.83
N GLY A 13 4.56 -9.58 8.02
CA GLY A 13 5.74 -9.12 8.74
C GLY A 13 7.02 -9.25 7.90
N ALA A 14 7.26 -10.40 7.28
CA ALA A 14 8.43 -10.61 6.41
C ALA A 14 8.39 -9.74 5.15
N CYS A 15 7.24 -9.65 4.47
CA CYS A 15 7.09 -8.87 3.24
C CYS A 15 7.25 -7.37 3.50
N LEU A 16 6.57 -6.83 4.52
CA LEU A 16 6.59 -5.40 4.85
C LEU A 16 7.93 -4.96 5.44
N ALA A 17 8.62 -5.84 6.20
CA ALA A 17 10.01 -5.60 6.62
C ALA A 17 10.95 -5.42 5.42
N GLY A 18 10.67 -6.08 4.29
CA GLY A 18 11.44 -5.97 3.06
C GLY A 18 11.16 -4.72 2.21
N VAL A 19 10.09 -3.96 2.50
CA VAL A 19 9.71 -2.76 1.75
C VAL A 19 10.64 -1.60 2.12
N THR A 20 11.47 -1.20 1.17
CA THR A 20 12.49 -0.14 1.32
C THR A 20 12.32 1.00 0.31
N ASP A 21 11.48 0.80 -0.70
CA ASP A 21 11.26 1.74 -1.81
C ASP A 21 9.86 1.52 -2.41
N GLY A 22 9.45 2.46 -3.26
CA GLY A 22 8.14 2.41 -3.94
C GLY A 22 7.95 1.19 -4.83
N ALA A 23 9.01 0.64 -5.43
CA ALA A 23 8.91 -0.53 -6.29
C ALA A 23 8.57 -1.79 -5.47
N LYS A 24 9.20 -1.96 -4.31
CA LYS A 24 8.86 -3.04 -3.37
C LYS A 24 7.48 -2.86 -2.76
N LEU A 25 7.04 -1.62 -2.51
CA LEU A 25 5.69 -1.32 -2.07
C LEU A 25 4.65 -1.71 -3.14
N ALA A 26 4.91 -1.40 -4.41
CA ALA A 26 4.08 -1.81 -5.54
C ALA A 26 4.04 -3.33 -5.70
N GLY A 27 5.17 -4.02 -5.48
CA GLY A 27 5.25 -5.48 -5.46
C GLY A 27 4.42 -6.09 -4.33
N TRP A 28 4.53 -5.54 -3.11
CA TRP A 28 3.69 -5.92 -1.98
C TRP A 28 2.20 -5.72 -2.29
N ARG A 29 1.82 -4.56 -2.82
CA ARG A 29 0.44 -4.23 -3.21
C ARG A 29 -0.13 -5.27 -4.17
N ARG A 30 0.58 -5.57 -5.26
CA ARG A 30 0.14 -6.52 -6.30
C ARG A 30 -0.17 -7.89 -5.71
N ARG A 31 0.73 -8.40 -4.87
CA ARG A 31 0.56 -9.68 -4.17
C ARG A 31 -0.66 -9.66 -3.24
N VAL A 32 -0.84 -8.63 -2.42
CA VAL A 32 -1.98 -8.56 -1.51
C VAL A 32 -3.31 -8.52 -2.28
N VAL A 33 -3.36 -7.78 -3.38
CA VAL A 33 -4.55 -7.74 -4.26
C VAL A 33 -4.85 -9.13 -4.82
N GLU A 34 -3.85 -9.83 -5.36
CA GLU A 34 -4.00 -11.19 -5.89
C GLU A 34 -4.53 -12.16 -4.83
N GLU A 35 -3.97 -12.11 -3.62
CA GLU A 35 -4.42 -12.92 -2.50
C GLU A 35 -5.87 -12.59 -2.13
N LEU A 36 -6.24 -11.31 -2.01
CA LEU A 36 -7.59 -10.89 -1.63
C LEU A 36 -8.66 -11.22 -2.68
N MET A 37 -8.28 -11.25 -3.95
CA MET A 37 -9.16 -11.63 -5.05
C MET A 37 -9.29 -13.14 -5.20
N THR A 38 -8.37 -13.91 -4.62
CA THR A 38 -8.42 -15.38 -4.61
C THR A 38 -9.40 -15.86 -3.52
N PRO A 39 -10.57 -16.45 -3.87
CA PRO A 39 -11.66 -16.66 -2.90
C PRO A 39 -11.35 -17.59 -1.72
N ARG A 40 -10.33 -18.44 -1.86
CA ARG A 40 -9.89 -19.41 -0.86
C ARG A 40 -8.56 -19.07 -0.21
N SER A 41 -8.01 -17.89 -0.49
CA SER A 41 -6.78 -17.47 0.19
C SER A 41 -7.03 -17.26 1.69
N PRO A 42 -5.99 -17.44 2.53
CA PRO A 42 -6.06 -17.07 3.94
C PRO A 42 -6.53 -15.62 4.13
N TYR A 43 -6.15 -14.70 3.24
CA TYR A 43 -6.52 -13.28 3.27
C TYR A 43 -8.02 -13.05 3.09
N ALA A 44 -8.61 -13.64 2.05
CA ALA A 44 -10.04 -13.54 1.79
C ALA A 44 -10.86 -14.17 2.94
N LEU A 45 -10.39 -15.29 3.49
CA LEU A 45 -11.03 -15.95 4.63
C LEU A 45 -10.92 -15.12 5.92
N ALA A 46 -9.76 -14.53 6.19
CA ALA A 46 -9.51 -13.70 7.37
C ALA A 46 -10.41 -12.46 7.40
N LEU A 47 -10.62 -11.80 6.25
CA LEU A 47 -11.46 -10.60 6.19
C LEU A 47 -12.97 -10.89 6.21
N ARG A 48 -13.41 -12.09 5.77
CA ARG A 48 -14.83 -12.49 5.77
C ARG A 48 -15.34 -13.00 7.12
N GLN A 49 -14.44 -13.34 8.05
CA GLN A 49 -14.83 -13.99 9.30
C GLN A 49 -15.56 -13.03 10.26
N THR A 50 -16.77 -13.40 10.67
CA THR A 50 -17.67 -12.58 11.51
C THR A 50 -17.75 -13.00 12.99
N GLY A 51 -17.03 -14.06 13.41
CA GLY A 51 -17.33 -14.74 14.68
C GLY A 51 -16.54 -14.36 15.93
N ASP A 52 -15.36 -13.73 15.83
CA ASP A 52 -14.52 -13.37 16.99
C ASP A 52 -14.00 -11.93 16.85
N VAL A 53 -14.57 -11.00 17.64
CA VAL A 53 -14.26 -9.56 17.55
C VAL A 53 -12.91 -9.22 18.19
N PRO A 54 -12.58 -9.69 19.42
CA PRO A 54 -11.26 -9.43 20.02
C PRO A 54 -10.10 -9.99 19.20
N GLU A 55 -10.18 -11.23 18.72
CA GLU A 55 -9.09 -11.85 17.96
C GLU A 55 -8.85 -11.12 16.62
N ARG A 56 -9.93 -10.69 15.97
CA ARG A 56 -9.85 -9.90 14.74
C ARG A 56 -9.29 -8.50 14.98
N ALA A 57 -9.62 -7.87 16.10
CA ALA A 57 -9.07 -6.57 16.47
C ALA A 57 -7.55 -6.65 16.73
N ASP A 58 -7.08 -7.69 17.41
CA ASP A 58 -5.64 -7.94 17.61
C ASP A 58 -4.94 -8.21 16.26
N PHE A 59 -5.53 -9.05 15.40
CA PHE A 59 -5.02 -9.29 14.06
C PHE A 59 -4.87 -8.00 13.23
N LEU A 60 -5.93 -7.19 13.15
CA LEU A 60 -5.91 -5.93 12.41
C LEU A 60 -4.94 -4.92 13.03
N GLY A 61 -4.83 -4.88 14.36
CA GLY A 61 -3.89 -4.03 15.06
C GLY A 61 -2.43 -4.37 14.74
N ARG A 62 -2.08 -5.67 14.70
CA ARG A 62 -0.74 -6.13 14.33
C ARG A 62 -0.42 -5.90 12.86
N TRP A 63 -1.37 -6.20 11.97
CA TRP A 63 -1.18 -5.92 10.54
C TRP A 63 -1.00 -4.42 10.28
N ARG A 64 -1.75 -3.56 10.98
CA ARG A 64 -1.55 -2.11 10.95
C ARG A 64 -0.13 -1.74 11.35
N GLY A 65 0.37 -2.29 12.46
CA GLY A 65 1.71 -2.03 12.96
C GLY A 65 2.78 -2.29 11.90
N PHE A 66 2.70 -3.44 11.20
CA PHE A 66 3.64 -3.73 10.11
C PHE A 66 3.57 -2.75 8.94
N ILE A 67 2.37 -2.31 8.58
CA ILE A 67 2.17 -1.33 7.50
C ILE A 67 2.73 0.03 7.94
N GLU A 68 2.41 0.47 9.16
CA GLU A 68 2.89 1.72 9.76
C GLU A 68 4.43 1.77 9.79
N GLU A 69 5.08 0.71 10.25
CA GLU A 69 6.54 0.59 10.24
C GLU A 69 7.12 0.63 8.82
N ALA A 70 6.47 0.03 7.83
CA ALA A 70 6.92 0.09 6.43
C ALA A 70 6.77 1.49 5.85
N VAL A 71 5.67 2.18 6.16
CA VAL A 71 5.43 3.56 5.73
C VAL A 71 6.46 4.51 6.36
N ASP A 72 6.69 4.41 7.67
CA ASP A 72 7.71 5.23 8.35
C ASP A 72 9.09 5.04 7.70
N ARG A 73 9.51 3.79 7.45
CA ARG A 73 10.77 3.52 6.74
C ARG A 73 10.86 4.18 5.36
N LEU A 74 9.78 4.16 4.58
CA LEU A 74 9.75 4.79 3.26
C LEU A 74 9.90 6.31 3.36
N LEU A 75 9.23 6.92 4.32
CA LEU A 75 9.31 8.36 4.56
C LEU A 75 10.72 8.77 5.03
N GLN A 76 11.33 7.99 5.94
CA GLN A 76 12.72 8.24 6.38
C GLN A 76 13.74 8.07 5.24
N ALA A 77 13.52 7.12 4.32
CA ALA A 77 14.37 6.92 3.16
C ALA A 77 14.31 8.13 2.20
N ASP A 78 13.12 8.68 1.98
CA ASP A 78 12.92 9.87 1.14
C ASP A 78 13.53 11.13 1.77
N VAL A 79 13.41 11.30 3.09
CA VAL A 79 14.09 12.39 3.83
C VAL A 79 15.62 12.28 3.70
N THR A 80 16.18 11.08 3.75
CA THR A 80 17.64 10.86 3.64
C THR A 80 18.15 11.20 2.24
N LEU A 81 17.45 10.75 1.19
CA LEU A 81 17.72 11.11 -0.20
C LEU A 81 17.55 12.60 -0.45
N SER A 82 16.49 13.20 0.10
CA SER A 82 16.19 14.61 -0.02
C SER A 82 17.14 15.48 0.78
N THR A 83 17.72 15.03 1.90
CA THR A 83 18.76 15.76 2.64
C THR A 83 20.09 15.75 1.87
N THR A 84 20.42 14.61 1.24
CA THR A 84 21.59 14.49 0.37
C THR A 84 21.47 15.38 -0.89
N ARG A 85 20.24 15.52 -1.41
CA ARG A 85 19.90 16.37 -2.57
C ARG A 85 19.65 17.84 -2.19
N SER A 86 19.16 18.14 -0.99
CA SER A 86 18.84 19.49 -0.48
C SER A 86 20.04 20.33 -0.09
N ALA A 87 21.25 19.75 -0.03
CA ALA A 87 22.47 20.56 -0.10
C ALA A 87 22.55 21.38 -1.41
N ILE A 88 21.74 21.04 -2.43
CA ILE A 88 21.70 21.71 -3.74
C ILE A 88 20.38 22.45 -4.00
N GLN A 89 19.28 22.16 -3.30
CA GLN A 89 17.99 22.84 -3.57
C GLN A 89 17.06 22.84 -2.36
N ALA A 90 17.15 23.89 -1.56
CA ALA A 90 16.23 24.16 -0.46
C ALA A 90 14.92 24.76 -1.00
N THR A 91 13.97 23.93 -1.39
CA THR A 91 12.52 24.22 -1.35
C THR A 91 11.73 22.96 -1.73
N SER A 92 11.22 22.21 -0.76
CA SER A 92 9.89 21.60 -0.95
C SER A 92 9.18 21.54 0.39
N ASN A 93 8.00 22.15 0.41
CA ASN A 93 7.10 22.12 1.55
C ASN A 93 6.67 20.67 1.78
N GLY A 94 7.30 20.02 2.77
CA GLY A 94 6.98 18.66 3.18
C GLY A 94 5.56 18.62 3.70
N HIS A 95 4.66 17.99 2.94
CA HIS A 95 3.47 17.40 3.54
C HIS A 95 3.97 16.35 4.52
N ASP A 96 3.82 16.61 5.80
CA ASP A 96 4.10 15.64 6.86
C ASP A 96 3.09 14.48 6.71
N VAL A 97 3.51 13.42 6.02
CA VAL A 97 2.71 12.22 5.83
C VAL A 97 2.75 11.44 7.13
N ASP A 98 1.64 11.43 7.86
CA ASP A 98 1.49 10.63 9.08
C ASP A 98 1.49 9.12 8.75
N PRO A 99 2.49 8.34 9.22
CA PRO A 99 2.57 6.89 8.96
C PRO A 99 1.37 6.13 9.53
N HIS A 100 0.91 6.52 10.72
CA HIS A 100 -0.20 5.86 11.40
C HIS A 100 -1.50 6.07 10.62
N LYS A 101 -1.77 7.32 10.23
CA LYS A 101 -2.95 7.66 9.41
C LYS A 101 -2.92 6.93 8.07
N THR A 102 -1.76 6.86 7.42
CA THR A 102 -1.59 6.16 6.15
C THR A 102 -1.82 4.67 6.28
N ALA A 103 -1.29 4.03 7.33
CA ALA A 103 -1.53 2.62 7.61
C ALA A 103 -3.01 2.29 7.85
N VAL A 104 -3.73 3.18 8.56
CA VAL A 104 -5.18 3.06 8.74
C VAL A 104 -5.91 3.16 7.40
N LEU A 105 -5.55 4.11 6.53
CA LEU A 105 -6.15 4.25 5.19
C LEU A 105 -5.91 3.01 4.33
N ILE A 106 -4.69 2.46 4.34
CA ILE A 106 -4.35 1.24 3.60
C ILE A 106 -5.19 0.07 4.10
N LEU A 107 -5.31 -0.16 5.40
CA LEU A 107 -6.15 -1.24 5.93
C LEU A 107 -7.64 -1.04 5.61
N ALA A 108 -8.13 0.19 5.70
CA ALA A 108 -9.51 0.51 5.32
C ALA A 108 -9.76 0.20 3.83
N ALA A 109 -8.81 0.56 2.97
CA ALA A 109 -8.85 0.24 1.54
C ALA A 109 -8.81 -1.28 1.28
N LEU A 110 -7.95 -2.03 1.99
CA LEU A 110 -7.90 -3.48 1.89
C LEU A 110 -9.23 -4.12 2.30
N HIS A 111 -9.85 -3.66 3.37
CA HIS A 111 -11.09 -4.25 3.88
C HIS A 111 -12.32 -3.84 3.04
N GLY A 112 -12.54 -2.54 2.86
CA GLY A 112 -13.67 -2.02 2.09
C GLY A 112 -13.55 -2.32 0.60
N GLY A 113 -12.37 -2.14 0.02
CA GLY A 113 -12.08 -2.44 -1.37
C GLY A 113 -12.24 -3.92 -1.70
N SER A 114 -11.75 -4.83 -0.83
CA SER A 114 -11.94 -6.27 -1.00
C SER A 114 -13.42 -6.64 -0.91
N THR A 115 -14.16 -6.07 0.05
CA THR A 115 -15.61 -6.31 0.19
C THR A 115 -16.37 -5.90 -1.08
N LEU A 116 -16.12 -4.69 -1.59
CA LEU A 116 -16.76 -4.20 -2.81
C LEU A 116 -16.37 -5.02 -4.04
N SER A 117 -15.09 -5.36 -4.17
CA SER A 117 -14.57 -6.15 -5.30
C SER A 117 -15.18 -7.56 -5.33
N GLN A 118 -15.38 -8.17 -4.17
CA GLN A 118 -16.03 -9.48 -4.07
C GLN A 118 -17.53 -9.41 -4.38
N ILE A 119 -18.22 -8.33 -4.00
CA ILE A 119 -19.64 -8.14 -4.36
C ILE A 119 -19.77 -7.93 -5.87
N ALA A 120 -18.90 -7.10 -6.46
CA ALA A 120 -18.91 -6.77 -7.88
C ALA A 120 -18.30 -7.86 -8.78
N GLN A 121 -17.57 -8.82 -8.22
CA GLN A 121 -16.73 -9.78 -8.95
C GLN A 121 -15.72 -9.09 -9.89
N ASP A 122 -15.19 -7.95 -9.46
CA ASP A 122 -14.29 -7.08 -10.21
C ASP A 122 -13.17 -6.58 -9.27
N PRO A 123 -11.88 -6.72 -9.59
CA PRO A 123 -10.78 -6.20 -8.76
C PRO A 123 -10.67 -4.67 -8.74
N TRP A 124 -11.38 -3.95 -9.61
CA TRP A 124 -11.24 -2.50 -9.76
C TRP A 124 -11.46 -1.70 -8.46
N PRO A 125 -12.51 -1.95 -7.63
CA PRO A 125 -12.72 -1.20 -6.39
C PRO A 125 -11.56 -1.30 -5.39
N LEU A 126 -10.96 -2.49 -5.26
CA LEU A 126 -9.79 -2.70 -4.40
C LEU A 126 -8.58 -1.95 -4.91
N ASN A 127 -8.32 -2.02 -6.21
CA ASN A 127 -7.19 -1.31 -6.82
C ASN A 127 -7.33 0.20 -6.64
N ALA A 128 -8.50 0.77 -6.96
CA ALA A 128 -8.76 2.19 -6.83
C ALA A 128 -8.64 2.68 -5.37
N ALA A 129 -9.16 1.91 -4.40
CA ALA A 129 -9.02 2.25 -2.98
C ALA A 129 -7.55 2.26 -2.53
N LEU A 130 -6.75 1.31 -3.02
CA LEU A 130 -5.32 1.26 -2.72
C LEU A 130 -4.52 2.37 -3.41
N ASP A 131 -4.87 2.75 -4.64
CA ASP A 131 -4.26 3.89 -5.32
C ASP A 131 -4.45 5.18 -4.51
N ILE A 132 -5.67 5.40 -4.00
CA ILE A 132 -5.97 6.56 -3.15
C ILE A 132 -5.19 6.49 -1.83
N ALA A 133 -5.15 5.33 -1.18
CA ALA A 133 -4.48 5.16 0.11
C ALA A 133 -2.94 5.29 0.02
N LEU A 134 -2.35 4.90 -1.12
CA LEU A 134 -0.91 4.90 -1.35
C LEU A 134 -0.40 6.18 -2.04
N ALA A 135 -1.29 7.04 -2.55
CA ALA A 135 -0.91 8.30 -3.21
C ALA A 135 0.09 9.17 -2.43
N PRO A 136 0.00 9.31 -1.08
CA PRO A 136 0.97 10.09 -0.30
C PRO A 136 2.41 9.53 -0.33
N LEU A 137 2.59 8.27 -0.70
CA LEU A 137 3.88 7.57 -0.69
C LEU A 137 4.55 7.54 -2.07
N GLY A 138 3.99 8.24 -3.06
CA GLY A 138 4.48 8.25 -4.45
C GLY A 138 3.90 7.12 -5.31
N GLY A 139 2.57 7.09 -5.47
CA GLY A 139 1.90 6.24 -6.48
C GLY A 139 2.23 6.65 -7.93
N PRO A 140 2.05 5.74 -8.92
CA PRO A 140 2.93 5.57 -10.08
C PRO A 140 3.05 6.82 -10.95
N GLU A 141 4.27 7.35 -11.05
CA GLU A 141 4.66 8.28 -12.11
C GLU A 141 4.91 7.48 -13.41
N ASP A 142 3.84 6.98 -14.00
CA ASP A 142 3.79 6.56 -15.41
C ASP A 142 2.70 7.37 -16.10
N ALA A 143 2.96 8.66 -16.26
CA ALA A 143 2.29 9.51 -17.24
C ALA A 143 3.32 10.40 -17.92
N ASN A 144 4.13 9.77 -18.77
CA ASN A 144 4.45 10.29 -20.10
C ASN A 144 4.73 11.80 -20.20
N SER A 145 5.87 12.28 -19.67
CA SER A 145 6.54 13.46 -20.22
C SER A 145 7.42 13.04 -21.41
N GLY A 146 6.79 12.36 -22.37
CA GLY A 146 7.27 12.24 -23.74
C GLY A 146 6.75 13.40 -24.57
N ASP A 147 7.05 14.64 -24.18
CA ASP A 147 6.93 15.77 -25.11
C ASP A 147 8.19 15.82 -25.98
N THR A 148 8.33 14.80 -26.84
CA THR A 148 9.08 14.99 -28.07
C THR A 148 8.17 15.75 -29.03
N THR A 149 8.07 17.07 -28.86
CA THR A 149 7.69 17.98 -29.94
C THR A 149 8.76 17.86 -31.03
N THR A 150 8.60 16.83 -31.85
CA THR A 150 9.22 16.75 -33.17
C THR A 150 8.28 17.50 -34.09
N GLU A 151 8.38 18.82 -34.09
CA GLU A 151 7.73 19.65 -35.11
C GLU A 151 8.50 19.42 -36.42
N ARG A 152 8.04 18.39 -37.16
CA ARG A 152 8.43 18.14 -38.53
C ARG A 152 7.96 19.31 -39.38
N ALA A 153 8.93 19.91 -40.07
CA ALA A 153 8.75 20.70 -41.26
C ALA A 153 7.68 20.11 -42.20
N ASN A 154 6.67 20.91 -42.53
CA ASN A 154 6.08 20.99 -43.88
C ASN A 154 5.03 22.11 -43.94
N GLN A 155 5.46 23.31 -44.35
CA GLN A 155 4.88 24.08 -45.47
C GLN A 155 5.72 25.34 -45.73
#